data_AF-A0A949Y1L1-F1
#
_entry.id   AF-A0A949Y1L1-F1
#
_cell.length_a   1.000
_cell.length_b   1.000
_cell.length_c   1.000
_cell.angle_alpha   90.00
_cell.angle_beta   90.00
_cell.angle_gamma   90.00
#
_symmetry.space_group_name_H-M   'P 1'
#
loop_
_entity.id
_entity.type
_entity.pdbx_description
1 polymer ?
#
loop_
_entity_poly.entity_id
_entity_poly.type
_entity_poly.pdbx_seq_one_letter_code
_entity_poly.pdbx_strand_id
1 'polypeptide(L)'
;MTKAKGICTFDIWYTDRNIGAVNAAPAWKDVIKVDGVQVSNPGPIAPLAPGANRLVMAQAVLRGGAHVLSLDVNQPHVVTESNYANNHFQIRYTLVGNCAD
;
A
#
# COMPACT_ATOMS: atom_id res chain seq x y z
N MET A 1 2.58 -32.57 -15.39
CA MET A 1 1.74 -31.35 -15.42
C MET A 1 2.19 -30.44 -14.30
N THR A 2 2.93 -29.38 -14.62
CA THR A 2 3.45 -28.40 -13.66
C THR A 2 2.31 -27.44 -13.36
N LYS A 3 1.68 -27.54 -12.18
CA LYS A 3 0.70 -26.54 -11.74
C LYS A 3 1.41 -25.18 -11.70
N ALA A 4 0.92 -24.21 -12.47
CA ALA A 4 1.36 -22.84 -12.35
C ALA A 4 1.15 -22.42 -10.88
N LYS A 5 2.19 -21.88 -10.25
CA LYS A 5 2.15 -21.49 -8.83
C LYS A 5 1.14 -20.36 -8.68
N GLY A 6 0.14 -20.57 -7.81
CA GLY A 6 -0.95 -19.64 -7.49
C GLY A 6 -0.51 -18.19 -7.27
N ILE A 7 -0.60 -17.42 -8.37
CA ILE A 7 -0.49 -15.97 -8.40
C ILE A 7 -1.92 -15.43 -8.35
N CYS A 8 -2.27 -14.76 -7.27
CA CYS A 8 -3.59 -14.18 -7.08
C CYS A 8 -3.43 -12.68 -7.17
N THR A 9 -4.21 -12.04 -8.04
CA THR A 9 -4.37 -10.59 -8.01
C THR A 9 -5.43 -10.24 -6.98
N PHE A 10 -5.07 -9.39 -6.02
CA PHE A 10 -5.99 -8.88 -5.01
C PHE A 10 -6.19 -7.39 -5.18
N ASP A 11 -7.43 -6.95 -5.01
CA ASP A 11 -7.74 -5.56 -4.75
C ASP A 11 -7.39 -5.23 -3.29
N ILE A 12 -6.66 -4.14 -3.11
CA ILE A 12 -6.24 -3.61 -1.81
C ILE A 12 -6.87 -2.23 -1.67
N TRP A 13 -7.54 -2.02 -0.55
CA TRP A 13 -8.13 -0.73 -0.18
C TRP A 13 -7.54 -0.24 1.12
N TYR A 14 -7.17 1.04 1.15
CA TYR A 14 -6.73 1.72 2.35
C TYR A 14 -7.13 3.19 2.29
N THR A 15 -7.09 3.86 3.43
CA THR A 15 -7.44 5.27 3.54
C THR A 15 -6.24 6.08 3.99
N ASP A 16 -5.84 7.02 3.15
CA ASP A 16 -4.92 8.08 3.54
C ASP A 16 -5.67 9.14 4.31
N ARG A 17 -5.07 9.61 5.40
CA ARG A 17 -5.58 10.71 6.21
C ARG A 17 -4.48 11.71 6.48
N ASN A 18 -4.68 12.96 6.09
CA ASN A 18 -3.80 14.04 6.54
C ASN A 18 -4.16 14.41 7.99
N ILE A 19 -3.33 14.00 8.95
CA ILE A 19 -3.49 14.31 10.37
C ILE A 19 -2.76 15.60 10.80
N GLY A 20 -2.03 16.24 9.88
CA GLY A 20 -1.32 17.49 10.12
C GLY A 20 -2.22 18.72 10.01
N ALA A 21 -1.68 19.87 10.42
CA ALA A 21 -2.36 21.17 10.36
C ALA A 21 -2.18 21.90 9.01
N VAL A 22 -1.37 21.36 8.09
CA VAL A 22 -1.07 21.96 6.79
C VAL A 22 -1.48 21.02 5.65
N ASN A 23 -1.66 21.56 4.44
CA ASN A 23 -1.94 20.76 3.25
C ASN A 23 -0.78 19.78 3.00
N ALA A 24 -1.10 18.49 2.85
CA ALA A 24 -0.18 17.49 2.34
C ALA A 24 -0.06 17.69 0.82
N ALA A 25 1.03 18.31 0.39
CA ALA A 25 1.33 18.64 -1.00
C ALA A 25 2.85 18.60 -1.22
N PRO A 26 3.36 18.34 -2.44
CA PRO A 26 2.64 18.09 -3.70
C PRO A 26 1.99 16.69 -3.74
N ALA A 27 1.47 16.26 -4.89
CA ALA A 27 1.00 14.88 -5.06
C ALA A 27 2.12 13.85 -4.77
N TRP A 28 1.77 12.73 -4.15
CA TRP A 28 2.73 11.69 -3.75
C TRP A 28 2.36 10.31 -4.29
N LYS A 29 3.19 9.30 -4.02
CA LYS A 29 2.85 7.90 -4.25
C LYS A 29 3.05 7.12 -2.97
N ASP A 30 2.34 6.01 -2.87
CA ASP A 30 2.53 5.04 -1.81
C ASP A 30 3.16 3.78 -2.37
N VAL A 31 3.72 2.94 -1.50
CA VAL A 31 4.35 1.69 -1.90
C VAL A 31 3.77 0.56 -1.07
N ILE A 32 3.24 -0.46 -1.74
CA ILE A 32 2.80 -1.70 -1.10
C ILE A 32 3.86 -2.75 -1.32
N LYS A 33 4.27 -3.44 -0.24
CA LYS A 33 5.30 -4.48 -0.25
C LYS A 33 4.79 -5.78 0.35
N VAL A 34 5.30 -6.89 -0.16
CA VAL A 34 5.17 -8.22 0.46
C VAL A 34 6.57 -8.68 0.84
N ASP A 35 6.78 -8.98 2.12
CA ASP A 35 8.08 -9.36 2.70
C ASP A 35 9.21 -8.38 2.31
N GLY A 36 8.89 -7.09 2.28
CA GLY A 36 9.83 -6.02 1.92
C GLY A 36 10.03 -5.80 0.42
N VAL A 37 9.46 -6.63 -0.46
CA VAL A 37 9.52 -6.46 -1.92
C VAL A 37 8.31 -5.69 -2.41
N GLN A 38 8.53 -4.60 -3.15
CA GLN A 38 7.45 -3.82 -3.75
C GLN A 38 6.61 -4.67 -4.71
N VAL A 39 5.29 -4.67 -4.49
CA VAL A 39 4.29 -5.34 -5.33
C VAL A 39 3.29 -4.37 -5.97
N SER A 40 3.19 -3.14 -5.44
CA SER A 40 2.36 -2.08 -6.01
C SER A 40 2.91 -0.70 -5.65
N ASN A 41 2.56 0.32 -6.45
CA ASN A 41 2.99 1.70 -6.25
C ASN A 41 1.86 2.69 -6.56
N PRO A 42 0.82 2.78 -5.71
CA PRO A 42 -0.38 3.55 -5.99
C PRO A 42 -0.11 5.05 -6.07
N GLY A 43 -0.82 5.72 -6.98
CA GLY A 43 -0.72 7.17 -7.20
C GLY A 43 -0.34 7.57 -8.63
N PRO A 44 -0.15 8.88 -8.90
CA PRO A 44 -0.02 9.94 -7.90
C PRO A 44 -1.34 10.23 -7.15
N ILE A 45 -1.24 10.40 -5.83
CA ILE A 45 -2.32 10.78 -4.93
C ILE A 45 -2.36 12.30 -4.85
N ALA A 46 -3.52 12.89 -5.13
CA ALA A 46 -3.68 14.34 -5.13
C ALA A 46 -3.52 14.94 -3.72
N PRO A 47 -3.08 16.21 -3.61
CA PRO A 47 -2.96 16.90 -2.32
C PRO A 47 -4.17 16.74 -1.39
N LEU A 48 -3.91 16.58 -0.09
CA LEU A 48 -4.94 16.43 0.93
C LEU A 48 -4.92 17.61 1.91
N ALA A 49 -6.06 18.26 2.08
CA ALA A 49 -6.25 19.30 3.09
C ALA A 49 -6.14 18.71 4.52
N PRO A 50 -5.82 19.53 5.54
CA PRO A 50 -5.84 19.12 6.94
C PRO A 50 -7.13 18.39 7.31
N GLY A 51 -7.00 17.21 7.93
CA GLY A 51 -8.12 16.38 8.37
C GLY A 51 -8.85 15.62 7.27
N ALA A 52 -8.53 15.84 5.99
CA ALA A 52 -9.18 15.15 4.88
C ALA A 52 -8.68 13.71 4.72
N ASN A 53 -9.54 12.88 4.11
CA ASN A 53 -9.27 11.47 3.81
C ASN A 53 -9.34 11.19 2.30
N ARG A 54 -8.60 10.18 1.84
CA ARG A 54 -8.72 9.61 0.49
C ARG A 54 -8.75 8.09 0.57
N LEU A 55 -9.79 7.48 0.01
CA LEU A 55 -9.76 6.05 -0.30
C LEU A 55 -8.80 5.83 -1.47
N VAL A 56 -7.83 4.94 -1.30
CA VAL A 56 -6.91 4.50 -2.33
C VAL A 56 -7.21 3.04 -2.65
N MET A 57 -7.33 2.76 -3.95
CA MET A 57 -7.54 1.41 -4.47
C MET A 57 -6.29 1.02 -5.26
N ALA A 58 -5.78 -0.18 -5.01
CA ALA A 58 -4.60 -0.71 -5.67
C ALA A 58 -4.79 -2.19 -5.98
N GLN A 59 -4.03 -2.69 -6.94
CA GLN A 59 -3.92 -4.13 -7.18
C GLN A 59 -2.51 -4.60 -6.84
N ALA A 60 -2.43 -5.81 -6.29
CA ALA A 60 -1.16 -6.48 -6.01
C ALA A 60 -1.26 -7.98 -6.26
N VAL A 61 -0.16 -8.56 -6.75
CA VAL A 61 0.00 -10.00 -6.83
C VAL A 61 0.51 -10.52 -5.49
N LEU A 62 -0.28 -11.37 -4.83
CA LEU A 62 0.09 -12.04 -3.59
C LEU A 62 0.36 -13.53 -3.86
N ARG A 63 1.27 -14.09 -3.07
CA ARG A 63 1.67 -15.51 -3.15
C ARG A 63 1.07 -16.30 -1.98
N GLY A 64 0.81 -17.58 -2.24
CA GLY A 64 0.38 -18.53 -1.21
C GLY A 64 1.48 -18.72 -0.15
N GLY A 65 1.07 -18.84 1.11
CA GLY A 65 1.97 -18.92 2.26
C GLY A 65 1.71 -17.84 3.31
N ALA A 66 2.54 -17.85 4.36
CA ALA A 66 2.54 -16.85 5.41
C ALA A 66 3.50 -15.70 5.06
N HIS A 67 3.00 -14.48 5.07
CA HIS A 67 3.70 -13.30 4.56
C HIS A 67 3.38 -12.05 5.40
N VAL A 68 4.21 -11.03 5.23
CA VAL A 68 3.96 -9.67 5.75
C VAL A 68 3.59 -8.76 4.58
N LEU A 69 2.41 -8.14 4.64
CA LEU A 69 2.03 -7.06 3.73
C LEU A 69 2.29 -5.73 4.44
N SER A 70 3.01 -4.81 3.80
CA SER A 70 3.23 -3.47 4.32
C SER A 70 2.83 -2.38 3.31
N LEU A 71 2.44 -1.24 3.84
CA LEU A 71 2.14 -0.01 3.13
C LEU A 71 3.07 1.08 3.66
N ASP A 72 3.83 1.70 2.77
CA ASP A 72 4.62 2.90 3.02
C ASP A 72 3.94 4.08 2.32
N VAL A 73 3.44 5.03 3.09
CA VAL A 73 2.77 6.23 2.58
C VAL A 73 3.80 7.29 2.21
N ASN A 74 3.51 8.06 1.15
CA ASN A 74 4.33 9.19 0.70
C ASN A 74 5.79 8.78 0.48
N GLN A 75 6.05 7.82 -0.41
CA GLN A 75 7.41 7.45 -0.81
C GLN A 75 7.83 8.20 -2.08
N PRO A 76 9.08 8.73 -2.16
CA PRO A 76 10.18 8.68 -1.18
C PRO A 76 10.24 9.91 -0.24
N HIS A 77 9.13 10.30 0.38
CA HIS A 77 8.94 11.50 1.23
C HIS A 77 8.92 12.82 0.45
N VAL A 78 8.10 12.89 -0.60
CA VAL A 78 7.92 14.14 -1.39
C VAL A 78 7.12 15.20 -0.64
N VAL A 79 6.15 14.77 0.18
CA VAL A 79 5.48 15.65 1.14
C VAL A 79 6.35 15.73 2.39
N THR A 80 6.64 16.95 2.84
CA THR A 80 7.32 17.17 4.12
C THR A 80 6.34 16.97 5.25
N GLU A 81 6.66 16.06 6.16
CA GLU A 81 5.83 15.73 7.32
C GLU A 81 6.65 15.90 8.61
N SER A 82 5.98 16.25 9.71
CA SER A 82 6.64 16.35 11.02
C SER A 82 6.96 14.98 11.64
N ASN A 83 6.33 13.92 11.13
CA ASN A 83 6.50 12.56 11.57
C ASN A 83 6.33 11.61 10.37
N TYR A 84 7.32 10.76 10.13
CA TYR A 84 7.24 9.70 9.12
C TYR A 84 7.01 8.32 9.72
N ALA A 85 7.08 8.18 11.05
CA ALA A 85 6.90 6.89 11.73
C ALA A 85 5.46 6.37 11.62
N ASN A 86 4.49 7.27 11.40
CA ASN A 86 3.08 6.95 11.15
C ASN A 86 2.77 6.66 9.68
N ASN A 87 3.78 6.64 8.81
CA ASN A 87 3.58 6.38 7.38
C ASN A 87 3.85 4.92 7.02
N HIS A 88 4.16 4.07 8.01
CA HIS A 88 4.37 2.65 7.81
C HIS A 88 3.29 1.83 8.51
N PHE A 89 2.57 1.03 7.73
CA PHE A 89 1.57 0.08 8.23
C PHE A 89 1.92 -1.33 7.77
N GLN A 90 1.71 -2.33 8.63
CA GLN A 90 1.94 -3.72 8.27
C GLN A 90 0.91 -4.66 8.89
N ILE A 91 0.59 -5.72 8.17
CA ILE A 91 -0.23 -6.85 8.64
C ILE A 91 0.47 -8.16 8.31
N ARG A 92 0.18 -9.20 9.09
CA ARG A 92 0.55 -10.58 8.78
C ARG A 92 -0.66 -11.27 8.17
N TYR A 93 -0.45 -11.99 7.08
CA TYR A 93 -1.51 -12.78 6.44
C TYR A 93 -1.00 -14.18 6.10
N THR A 94 -1.93 -15.13 5.96
CA THR A 94 -1.67 -16.44 5.38
C THR A 94 -2.63 -16.65 4.24
N LEU A 95 -2.11 -16.75 3.01
CA LEU A 95 -2.90 -17.06 1.83
C LEU A 95 -2.91 -18.56 1.61
N VAL A 96 -4.11 -19.15 1.69
CA VAL A 96 -4.35 -20.58 1.44
C VAL A 96 -5.08 -20.77 0.10
N GLY A 97 -4.88 -21.94 -0.52
CA GLY A 97 -5.49 -22.29 -1.80
C GLY A 97 -4.60 -21.98 -3.01
N ASN A 98 -5.07 -22.40 -4.18
CA ASN A 98 -4.48 -22.02 -5.46
C ASN A 98 -5.40 -21.00 -6.10
N CYS A 99 -4.81 -19.91 -6.60
CA CYS A 99 -5.49 -18.96 -7.46
C CYS A 99 -5.96 -19.73 -8.69
N ALA A 100 -7.26 -19.69 -8.97
CA ALA A 100 -7.82 -20.31 -10.17
C ALA A 100 -7.47 -19.42 -11.37
N ASP A 101 -7.02 -20.06 -12.46
CA ASP A 101 -6.97 -19.44 -13.79
C ASP A 101 -8.39 -19.18 -14.31
#